data_AF-A0A371J2B8-F1
#
_entry.id   AF-A0A371J2B8-F1
#
_cell.length_a   1.000
_cell.length_b   1.000
_cell.length_c   1.000
_cell.angle_alpha   90.00
_cell.angle_beta   90.00
_cell.angle_gamma   90.00
#
_symmetry.space_group_name_H-M   'P 1'
#
loop_
_entity.id
_entity.type
_entity.pdbx_description
1 polymer ?
#
loop_
_entity_poly.entity_id
_entity_poly.type
_entity_poly.pdbx_seq_one_letter_code
_entity_poly.pdbx_strand_id
1 'polypeptide(L)'
;MAEKTSNDALDMEIAKMNSGNIKKPNGDAYSSTKISASVDMNTVDIYLGYSGKKGYNPSKPDYMSGEIIEPSLQARINNTKNIAASDLNNPYREKSSYEPWAVDNCAEVYATNKALQNSADIDNIFLNTKTVKTGEYAPPCDNCKITFNGFLMPNGE
;
A
#
# COMPACT_ATOMS: atom_id res chain seq x y z
N MET A 1 0.34 -20.12 2.20
CA MET A 1 1.64 -19.74 2.80
C MET A 1 1.79 -18.22 2.86
N ALA A 2 1.70 -17.51 1.72
CA ALA A 2 1.81 -16.05 1.66
C ALA A 2 0.85 -15.28 2.61
N GLU A 3 -0.40 -15.73 2.76
CA GLU A 3 -1.34 -15.11 3.71
C GLU A 3 -0.87 -15.19 5.16
N LYS A 4 -0.42 -16.37 5.62
CA LYS A 4 0.12 -16.52 6.98
C LYS A 4 1.38 -15.66 7.16
N THR A 5 2.30 -15.72 6.21
CA THR A 5 3.57 -14.97 6.25
C THR A 5 3.33 -13.46 6.30
N SER A 6 2.40 -12.95 5.49
CA SER A 6 2.02 -11.53 5.52
C SER A 6 1.33 -11.14 6.83
N ASN A 7 0.43 -11.97 7.37
CA ASN A 7 -0.20 -11.72 8.68
C ASN A 7 0.84 -11.62 9.80
N ASP A 8 1.77 -12.58 9.89
CA ASP A 8 2.81 -12.58 10.92
C ASP A 8 3.68 -11.30 10.84
N ALA A 9 4.03 -10.85 9.63
CA ALA A 9 4.82 -9.64 9.42
C ALA A 9 4.04 -8.36 9.77
N LEU A 10 2.77 -8.28 9.37
CA LEU A 10 1.90 -7.14 9.67
C LEU A 10 1.65 -7.01 11.17
N ASP A 11 1.39 -8.13 11.87
CA ASP A 11 1.16 -8.13 13.32
C ASP A 11 2.39 -7.67 14.09
N MET A 12 3.58 -8.13 13.67
CA MET A 12 4.85 -7.69 14.24
C MET A 12 5.08 -6.19 14.03
N GLU A 13 4.80 -5.66 12.85
CA GLU A 13 5.03 -4.25 12.57
C GLU A 13 3.99 -3.35 13.26
N ILE A 14 2.74 -3.79 13.36
CA ILE A 14 1.70 -3.12 14.16
C ILE A 14 2.11 -3.07 15.63
N ALA A 15 2.64 -4.16 16.19
CA ALA A 15 3.13 -4.19 17.56
C ALA A 15 4.24 -3.15 17.78
N LYS A 16 5.21 -3.03 16.86
CA LYS A 16 6.26 -2.00 16.91
C LYS A 16 5.69 -0.59 16.82
N MET A 17 4.68 -0.37 15.98
CA MET A 17 4.04 0.94 15.84
C MET A 17 3.30 1.33 17.12
N ASN A 18 2.53 0.39 17.70
CA ASN A 18 1.77 0.61 18.93
C ASN A 18 2.64 0.80 20.17
N SER A 19 3.82 0.17 20.22
CA SER A 19 4.81 0.41 21.27
C SER A 19 5.64 1.69 21.04
N GLY A 20 5.39 2.42 19.96
CA GLY A 20 6.12 3.63 19.60
C GLY A 20 7.56 3.38 19.18
N ASN A 21 7.91 2.15 18.76
CA ASN A 21 9.25 1.78 18.30
C ASN A 21 9.53 2.20 16.86
N ILE A 22 8.50 2.54 16.07
CA ILE A 22 8.68 3.22 14.79
C ILE A 22 8.70 4.72 15.07
N LYS A 23 9.81 5.39 14.71
CA LYS A 23 10.03 6.81 15.00
C LYS A 23 10.05 7.65 13.73
N LYS A 24 9.55 8.87 13.84
CA LYS A 24 9.79 9.96 12.89
C LYS A 24 11.23 10.49 13.07
N PRO A 25 11.77 11.27 12.11
CA PRO A 25 13.13 11.84 12.21
C PRO A 25 13.33 12.75 13.43
N ASN A 26 12.26 13.37 13.94
CA ASN A 26 12.29 14.20 15.14
C ASN A 26 12.21 13.40 16.45
N GLY A 27 12.17 12.06 16.40
CA GLY A 27 12.10 11.18 17.57
C GLY A 27 10.69 10.86 18.06
N ASP A 28 9.65 11.51 17.53
CA ASP A 28 8.26 11.20 17.87
C ASP A 28 7.84 9.82 17.35
N ALA A 29 6.88 9.19 18.02
CA ALA A 29 6.27 7.97 17.50
C ALA A 29 5.60 8.22 16.14
N TYR A 30 5.83 7.31 15.20
CA TYR A 30 5.11 7.24 13.93
C TYR A 30 3.83 6.42 14.10
N SER A 31 2.77 6.84 13.42
CA SER A 31 1.54 6.06 13.30
C SER A 31 0.98 6.16 11.88
N SER A 32 0.27 5.12 11.47
CA SER A 32 -0.49 5.07 10.23
C SER A 32 -1.88 4.51 10.50
N THR A 33 -2.82 4.70 9.56
CA THR A 33 -4.17 4.11 9.68
C THR A 33 -4.19 2.67 9.18
N LYS A 34 -3.51 2.41 8.06
CA LYS A 34 -3.37 1.09 7.45
C LYS A 34 -1.91 0.79 7.15
N ILE A 35 -1.58 -0.48 7.20
CA ILE A 35 -0.29 -1.05 6.78
C ILE A 35 -0.56 -2.21 5.83
N SER A 36 0.24 -2.32 4.77
CA SER A 36 0.16 -3.38 3.78
C SER A 36 1.47 -4.14 3.66
N ALA A 37 1.37 -5.41 3.28
CA ALA A 37 2.48 -6.30 2.97
C ALA A 37 2.27 -6.85 1.56
N SER A 38 3.27 -6.65 0.71
CA SER A 38 3.42 -7.41 -0.54
C SER A 38 4.38 -8.56 -0.29
N VAL A 39 3.94 -9.77 -0.61
CA VAL A 39 4.76 -10.98 -0.55
C VAL A 39 5.08 -11.39 -1.97
N ASP A 40 6.35 -11.41 -2.33
CA ASP A 40 6.80 -12.02 -3.58
C ASP A 40 6.57 -13.54 -3.47
N MET A 41 5.70 -14.10 -4.31
CA MET A 41 5.35 -15.50 -4.22
C MET A 41 6.43 -16.44 -4.79
N ASN A 42 7.44 -15.91 -5.49
CA ASN A 42 8.60 -16.68 -5.94
C ASN A 42 9.64 -16.88 -4.83
N THR A 43 9.91 -15.82 -4.05
CA THR A 43 11.00 -15.79 -3.07
C THR A 43 10.53 -15.83 -1.63
N VAL A 44 9.23 -15.59 -1.39
CA VAL A 44 8.58 -15.34 -0.08
C VAL A 44 9.09 -14.10 0.67
N ASP A 45 9.79 -13.19 -0.02
CA ASP A 45 10.20 -11.90 0.54
C ASP A 45 9.00 -11.00 0.81
N ILE A 46 9.10 -10.16 1.85
CA ILE A 46 8.01 -9.31 2.34
C ILE A 46 8.41 -7.85 2.29
N TYR A 47 7.52 -7.03 1.72
CA TYR A 47 7.72 -5.60 1.56
C TYR A 47 6.56 -4.82 2.18
N LEU A 48 6.89 -3.91 3.11
CA LEU A 48 5.90 -3.19 3.90
C LEU A 48 5.62 -1.78 3.37
N GLY A 49 4.33 -1.43 3.33
CA GLY A 49 3.79 -0.14 2.93
C GLY A 49 2.94 0.50 4.03
N TYR A 50 3.03 1.81 4.24
CA TYR A 50 2.22 2.53 5.23
C TYR A 50 1.34 3.58 4.55
N SER A 51 0.06 3.68 4.96
CA SER A 51 -0.84 4.70 4.40
C SER A 51 -0.45 6.11 4.83
N GLY A 52 -0.68 7.10 3.95
CA GLY A 52 -0.56 8.53 4.27
C GLY A 52 0.59 9.25 3.56
N LYS A 53 0.28 10.42 2.97
CA LYS A 53 1.19 11.22 2.13
C LYS A 53 1.67 12.50 2.80
N LYS A 54 0.96 13.01 3.81
CA LYS A 54 1.33 14.26 4.51
C LYS A 54 2.26 13.96 5.69
N GLY A 55 3.42 14.61 5.70
CA GLY A 55 4.44 14.43 6.73
C GLY A 55 5.23 13.14 6.55
N TYR A 56 5.86 12.66 7.63
CA TYR A 56 6.70 11.47 7.57
C TYR A 56 5.88 10.17 7.33
N ASN A 57 6.29 9.36 6.36
CA ASN A 57 5.93 7.99 6.03
C ASN A 57 7.23 7.15 5.84
N PRO A 58 7.48 6.10 6.64
CA PRO A 58 8.68 5.25 6.52
C PRO A 58 8.83 4.53 5.17
N SER A 59 7.74 4.38 4.41
CA SER A 59 7.82 3.85 3.05
C SER A 59 8.33 4.85 2.01
N LYS A 60 8.49 6.11 2.41
CA LYS A 60 9.07 7.19 1.61
C LYS A 60 10.28 7.75 2.32
N PRO A 61 11.44 7.08 2.22
CA PRO A 61 12.65 7.58 2.85
C PRO A 61 13.07 8.95 2.30
N ASP A 62 12.59 9.33 1.12
CA ASP A 62 12.96 10.57 0.47
C ASP A 62 11.74 11.44 0.12
N TYR A 63 11.48 12.46 0.95
CA TYR A 63 10.48 13.50 0.66
C TYR A 63 10.91 14.40 -0.50
N MET A 64 12.19 14.32 -0.92
CA MET A 64 12.82 15.27 -1.83
C MET A 64 13.16 14.69 -3.21
N SER A 65 13.36 13.37 -3.37
CA SER A 65 13.67 12.77 -4.69
C SER A 65 12.45 12.35 -5.51
N GLY A 66 11.26 12.29 -4.90
CA GLY A 66 10.10 11.72 -5.56
C GLY A 66 10.23 10.21 -5.62
N GLU A 67 9.29 9.51 -5.02
CA GLU A 67 9.25 8.05 -5.11
C GLU A 67 9.16 7.65 -6.59
N ILE A 68 10.19 6.96 -7.10
CA ILE A 68 10.14 6.36 -8.43
C ILE A 68 9.18 5.18 -8.31
N ILE A 69 7.95 5.39 -8.78
CA ILE A 69 6.99 4.31 -8.93
C ILE A 69 7.43 3.45 -10.11
N GLU A 70 7.60 2.16 -9.87
CA GLU A 70 7.94 1.18 -10.91
C GLU A 70 6.97 1.28 -12.11
N PRO A 71 7.44 1.30 -13.38
CA PRO A 71 6.59 1.62 -14.53
C PRO A 71 5.34 0.75 -14.66
N SER A 72 5.42 -0.54 -14.32
CA SER A 72 4.29 -1.47 -14.35
C SER A 72 3.19 -1.07 -13.36
N LEU A 73 3.57 -0.69 -12.14
CA LEU A 73 2.66 -0.15 -11.13
C LEU A 73 2.15 1.24 -11.52
N GLN A 74 3.00 2.10 -12.08
CA GLN A 74 2.62 3.43 -12.55
C GLN A 74 1.54 3.36 -13.65
N ALA A 75 1.64 2.39 -14.55
CA ALA A 75 0.63 2.14 -15.57
C ALA A 75 -0.74 1.78 -14.95
N ARG A 76 -0.76 0.88 -13.96
CA ARG A 76 -1.98 0.50 -13.23
C ARG A 76 -2.58 1.69 -12.46
N ILE A 77 -1.76 2.50 -11.79
CA ILE A 77 -2.20 3.73 -11.11
C ILE A 77 -2.81 4.72 -12.11
N ASN A 78 -2.17 4.92 -13.27
CA ASN A 78 -2.67 5.82 -14.30
C ASN A 78 -3.98 5.33 -14.89
N ASN A 79 -4.15 4.02 -15.08
CA ASN A 79 -5.42 3.43 -15.48
C ASN A 79 -6.54 3.79 -14.49
N THR A 80 -6.32 3.57 -13.19
CA THR A 80 -7.29 3.97 -12.15
C THR A 80 -7.60 5.47 -12.18
N LYS A 81 -6.57 6.32 -12.30
CA LYS A 81 -6.73 7.78 -12.39
C LYS A 81 -7.60 8.18 -13.60
N ASN A 82 -7.36 7.56 -14.76
CA ASN A 82 -8.09 7.85 -16.00
C ASN A 82 -9.56 7.41 -15.91
N ILE A 83 -9.82 6.21 -15.38
CA ILE A 83 -11.18 5.71 -15.15
C ILE A 83 -11.91 6.66 -14.19
N ALA A 84 -11.29 6.99 -13.04
CA ALA A 84 -11.87 7.86 -12.04
C ALA A 84 -12.20 9.28 -12.56
N ALA A 85 -11.36 9.85 -13.42
CA ALA A 85 -11.58 11.17 -14.02
C ALA A 85 -12.72 11.16 -15.06
N SER A 86 -12.92 10.02 -15.72
CA SER A 86 -13.91 9.84 -16.79
C SER A 86 -15.31 9.46 -16.27
N ASP A 87 -15.40 8.95 -15.04
CA ASP A 87 -16.66 8.60 -14.39
C ASP A 87 -17.43 9.85 -13.93
N LEU A 88 -18.55 10.14 -14.58
CA LEU A 88 -19.39 11.30 -14.29
C LEU A 88 -20.12 11.21 -12.94
N ASN A 89 -20.28 10.00 -12.39
CA ASN A 89 -20.94 9.79 -11.10
C ASN A 89 -19.96 9.81 -9.93
N ASN A 90 -18.65 9.83 -10.20
CA ASN A 90 -17.62 9.82 -9.18
C ASN A 90 -17.52 11.21 -8.49
N PRO A 91 -17.82 11.33 -7.18
CA PRO A 91 -17.73 12.60 -6.45
C PRO A 91 -16.30 13.16 -6.35
N TYR A 92 -15.28 12.35 -6.65
CA TYR A 92 -13.87 12.71 -6.60
C TYR A 92 -13.20 12.78 -7.98
N ARG A 93 -13.97 12.83 -9.08
CA ARG A 93 -13.45 12.83 -10.46
C ARG A 93 -12.40 13.92 -10.75
N GLU A 94 -12.59 15.12 -10.20
CA GLU A 94 -11.64 16.25 -10.36
C GLU A 94 -10.28 15.99 -9.70
N LYS A 95 -10.19 14.98 -8.83
CA LYS A 95 -8.94 14.52 -8.20
C LYS A 95 -8.35 13.28 -8.90
N SER A 96 -9.01 12.78 -9.95
CA SER A 96 -8.66 11.52 -10.62
C SER A 96 -8.52 10.36 -9.63
N SER A 97 -9.49 10.22 -8.73
CA SER A 97 -9.50 9.24 -7.64
C SER A 97 -10.93 8.81 -7.34
N TYR A 98 -11.13 7.61 -6.80
CA TYR A 98 -12.38 7.15 -6.18
C TYR A 98 -12.44 7.40 -4.67
N GLU A 99 -11.39 8.00 -4.12
CA GLU A 99 -11.27 8.33 -2.70
C GLU A 99 -10.96 9.83 -2.53
N PRO A 100 -11.18 10.42 -1.34
CA PRO A 100 -10.86 11.82 -1.11
C PRO A 100 -9.35 12.13 -1.13
N TRP A 101 -8.49 11.09 -1.16
CA TRP A 101 -7.04 11.13 -1.32
C TRP A 101 -6.57 10.59 -2.69
N ALA A 102 -5.32 10.84 -3.07
CA ALA A 102 -4.76 10.38 -4.35
C ALA A 102 -4.55 8.86 -4.39
N VAL A 103 -4.68 8.24 -5.57
CA VAL A 103 -4.43 6.79 -5.77
C VAL A 103 -3.09 6.33 -5.19
N ASP A 104 -2.03 7.11 -5.43
CA ASP A 104 -0.66 6.86 -4.97
C ASP A 104 -0.41 7.08 -3.46
N ASN A 105 -1.47 7.26 -2.66
CA ASN A 105 -1.40 7.43 -1.20
C ASN A 105 -1.57 6.13 -0.39
N CYS A 106 -1.99 5.06 -1.06
CA CYS A 106 -2.42 3.83 -0.39
C CYS A 106 -1.21 3.02 0.11
N ALA A 107 -1.39 2.31 1.23
CA ALA A 107 -0.34 1.46 1.81
C ALA A 107 0.07 0.36 0.83
N GLU A 108 -0.90 -0.17 0.10
CA GLU A 108 -0.80 -1.16 -0.96
C GLU A 108 0.17 -0.72 -2.05
N VAL A 109 0.05 0.53 -2.51
CA VAL A 109 0.94 1.12 -3.52
C VAL A 109 2.38 1.12 -3.04
N TYR A 110 2.64 1.52 -1.81
CA TYR A 110 4.01 1.56 -1.30
C TYR A 110 4.60 0.17 -1.05
N ALA A 111 3.79 -0.78 -0.58
CA ALA A 111 4.22 -2.15 -0.38
C ALA A 111 4.62 -2.79 -1.72
N THR A 112 3.74 -2.66 -2.73
CA THR A 112 3.99 -3.22 -4.05
C THR A 112 5.14 -2.51 -4.76
N ASN A 113 5.22 -1.19 -4.68
CA ASN A 113 6.33 -0.46 -5.30
C ASN A 113 7.69 -0.93 -4.77
N LYS A 114 7.82 -1.13 -3.46
CA LYS A 114 9.04 -1.69 -2.86
C LYS A 114 9.32 -3.11 -3.34
N ALA A 115 8.30 -3.97 -3.46
CA ALA A 115 8.48 -5.31 -3.98
C ALA A 115 9.05 -5.27 -5.41
N LEU A 116 8.44 -4.46 -6.29
CA LEU A 116 8.85 -4.34 -7.69
C LEU A 116 10.27 -3.73 -7.82
N GLN A 117 10.61 -2.74 -7.00
CA GLN A 117 11.98 -2.20 -6.93
C GLN A 117 13.01 -3.25 -6.49
N ASN A 118 12.57 -4.32 -5.81
CA ASN A 118 13.38 -5.47 -5.46
C ASN A 118 13.19 -6.65 -6.43
N SER A 119 12.78 -6.36 -7.67
CA SER A 119 12.65 -7.32 -8.77
C SER A 119 11.53 -8.37 -8.60
N ALA A 120 10.57 -8.14 -7.69
CA ALA A 120 9.37 -8.98 -7.65
C ALA A 120 8.58 -8.86 -8.96
N ASP A 121 7.96 -9.95 -9.38
CA ASP A 121 7.06 -9.97 -10.53
C ASP A 121 5.67 -9.45 -10.13
N ILE A 122 5.17 -8.44 -10.84
CA ILE A 122 3.88 -7.80 -10.54
C ILE A 122 2.71 -8.79 -10.60
N ASP A 123 2.81 -9.83 -11.43
CA ASP A 123 1.76 -10.84 -11.58
C ASP A 123 1.90 -11.98 -10.54
N ASN A 124 2.95 -11.95 -9.71
CA ASN A 124 3.23 -12.96 -8.70
C ASN A 124 3.40 -12.35 -7.29
N ILE A 125 2.58 -11.37 -6.96
CA ILE A 125 2.52 -10.75 -5.62
C ILE A 125 1.23 -11.15 -4.91
N PHE A 126 1.36 -11.58 -3.66
CA PHE A 126 0.25 -11.63 -2.72
C PHE A 126 0.21 -10.33 -1.90
N LEU A 127 -0.93 -9.66 -1.85
CA LEU A 127 -1.09 -8.37 -1.18
C LEU A 127 -2.06 -8.50 0.00
N ASN A 128 -1.63 -8.06 1.18
CA ASN A 128 -2.44 -8.06 2.40
C ASN A 128 -2.39 -6.70 3.07
N THR A 129 -3.50 -6.24 3.63
CA THR A 129 -3.61 -4.97 4.33
C THR A 129 -4.34 -5.16 5.65
N LYS A 130 -3.84 -4.51 6.70
CA LYS A 130 -4.48 -4.48 8.02
C LYS A 130 -4.74 -3.05 8.49
N THR A 131 -5.81 -2.88 9.26
CA THR A 131 -6.06 -1.64 10.01
C THR A 131 -5.21 -1.64 11.26
N VAL A 132 -4.34 -0.64 11.44
CA VAL A 132 -3.40 -0.58 12.57
C VAL A 132 -4.11 -0.58 13.92
N LYS A 133 -5.23 0.15 14.02
CA LYS A 133 -6.01 0.29 15.26
C LYS A 133 -6.58 -1.04 15.76
N THR A 134 -7.01 -1.92 14.85
CA THR A 134 -7.74 -3.14 15.20
C THR A 134 -6.93 -4.41 14.97
N GLY A 135 -5.89 -4.39 14.13
CA GLY A 135 -5.15 -5.58 13.71
C GLY A 135 -5.91 -6.46 12.71
N GLU A 136 -7.10 -6.03 12.29
CA GLU A 136 -7.97 -6.78 11.40
C GLU A 136 -7.64 -6.53 9.93
N TYR A 137 -7.96 -7.52 9.09
CA TYR A 137 -7.91 -7.38 7.63
C TYR A 137 -8.69 -6.14 7.20
N ALA A 138 -8.09 -5.37 6.29
CA ALA A 138 -8.70 -4.20 5.69
C ALA A 138 -8.81 -4.45 4.19
N PRO A 139 -10.04 -4.53 3.63
CA PRO A 139 -10.20 -4.69 2.20
C PRO A 139 -9.63 -3.49 1.44
N PRO A 140 -9.24 -3.71 0.17
CA PRO A 140 -8.76 -2.63 -0.68
C PRO A 140 -9.80 -1.51 -0.78
N CYS A 141 -9.33 -0.26 -0.71
CA CYS A 141 -10.17 0.91 -1.00
C CYS A 141 -10.57 0.94 -2.48
N ASP A 142 -11.49 1.80 -2.90
CA ASP A 142 -12.03 1.74 -4.26
C ASP A 142 -10.96 2.03 -5.34
N ASN A 143 -9.96 2.86 -5.01
CA ASN A 143 -8.76 3.01 -5.83
C ASN A 143 -7.96 1.72 -5.96
N CYS A 144 -7.75 1.00 -4.85
CA CYS A 144 -6.91 -0.20 -4.82
C CYS A 144 -7.60 -1.40 -5.47
N LYS A 145 -8.93 -1.51 -5.38
CA LYS A 145 -9.70 -2.54 -6.09
C LYS A 145 -9.46 -2.52 -7.60
N ILE A 146 -9.34 -1.32 -8.18
CA ILE A 146 -9.07 -1.14 -9.61
C ILE A 146 -7.58 -1.31 -9.89
N THR A 147 -6.71 -0.69 -9.08
CA THR A 147 -5.25 -0.69 -9.30
C THR A 147 -4.65 -2.09 -9.23
N PHE A 148 -5.09 -2.88 -8.25
CA PHE A 148 -4.60 -4.24 -7.98
C PHE A 148 -5.59 -5.31 -8.42
N ASN A 149 -6.46 -4.99 -9.38
CA ASN A 149 -7.33 -6.00 -9.96
C ASN A 149 -6.49 -7.18 -10.49
N GLY A 150 -6.87 -8.39 -10.08
CA GLY A 150 -6.17 -9.63 -10.42
C GLY A 150 -5.05 -10.04 -9.46
N PHE A 151 -4.73 -9.24 -8.44
CA PHE A 151 -3.80 -9.66 -7.38
C PHE A 151 -4.46 -10.71 -6.48
N LEU A 152 -3.63 -11.55 -5.86
CA LEU A 152 -4.09 -12.43 -4.79
C LEU A 152 -4.09 -11.66 -3.46
N MET A 153 -5.23 -11.63 -2.77
CA MET A 153 -5.35 -11.09 -1.41
C MET A 153 -6.09 -12.06 -0.48
N PRO A 154 -6.11 -11.81 0.85
CA PRO A 154 -6.92 -12.59 1.77
C PRO A 154 -8.39 -12.68 1.34
N ASN A 155 -9.03 -13.79 1.64
CA ASN A 155 -10.43 -14.08 1.30
C ASN A 155 -10.77 -14.11 -0.21
N GLY A 156 -9.77 -14.05 -1.10
CA GLY A 156 -9.99 -14.03 -2.55
C GLY A 156 -10.55 -12.71 -3.07
N GLU A 157 -10.41 -11.63 -2.30
CA GLU A 157 -10.79 -10.26 -2.65
C GLU A 157 -9.69 -9.49 -3.39
#